data_AF-A0A2P5DP11-F1
#
_entry.id   AF-A0A2P5DP11-F1
#
_cell.length_a   1.000
_cell.length_b   1.000
_cell.length_c   1.000
_cell.angle_alpha   90.00
_cell.angle_beta   90.00
_cell.angle_gamma   90.00
#
_symmetry.space_group_name_H-M   'P 1'
#
loop_
_entity.id
_entity.type
_entity.pdbx_description
1 polymer ?
#
loop_
_entity_poly.entity_id
_entity_poly.type
_entity_poly.pdbx_seq_one_letter_code
_entity_poly.pdbx_strand_id
1 'polypeptide(L)'
;YGLLGKKFKDTFGHVGGRILGPFLGGLVGLKKPNNHGVPYSLTEEFVSVYRMHSLLPDDLQLRDITAKPGLNKSPPLIRSIPMENLIGQEGEKAISKIGFKSLFVSMGHQACGALELWNYPLWMKDLIAQDPEGRDRPDHVDLMALEVYRDRERDIARYNEFRRALLLIPISKWEDLTDDKDATKTLKEVYGDDVEKLDLLVGLMAEKKIKGFAISETAFVVFLLMATR
;
A
#
# COMPACT_ATOMS: atom_id res chain seq x y z
N TYR A 1 9.66 13.63 -14.96
CA TYR A 1 10.07 14.72 -15.86
C TYR A 1 10.64 14.25 -17.20
N GLY A 2 10.72 12.94 -17.45
CA GLY A 2 11.54 12.42 -18.55
C GLY A 2 13.02 12.40 -18.18
N LEU A 3 13.81 11.66 -18.94
CA LEU A 3 15.25 11.49 -18.72
C LEU A 3 16.03 12.80 -18.87
N LEU A 4 15.52 13.78 -19.65
CA LEU A 4 16.14 15.09 -19.78
C LEU A 4 16.00 15.97 -18.52
N GLY A 5 15.16 15.54 -17.57
CA GLY A 5 15.04 16.15 -16.26
C GLY A 5 14.21 17.43 -16.23
N LYS A 6 13.96 17.90 -15.00
CA LYS A 6 13.08 19.04 -14.73
C LYS A 6 13.56 20.33 -15.39
N LYS A 7 14.84 20.68 -15.20
CA LYS A 7 15.41 21.92 -15.72
C LYS A 7 15.22 22.06 -17.24
N PHE A 8 15.48 20.99 -17.99
CA PHE A 8 15.28 20.99 -19.43
C PHE A 8 13.79 21.15 -19.77
N LYS A 9 12.93 20.34 -19.17
CA LYS A 9 11.49 20.34 -19.48
C LYS A 9 10.80 21.65 -19.14
N ASP A 10 11.16 22.29 -18.03
CA ASP A 10 10.60 23.59 -17.64
C ASP A 10 11.06 24.71 -18.58
N THR A 11 12.26 24.60 -19.17
CA THR A 11 12.82 25.61 -20.08
C THR A 11 12.35 25.44 -21.52
N PHE A 12 12.33 24.20 -22.02
CA PHE A 12 12.15 23.89 -23.45
C PHE A 12 10.85 23.11 -23.75
N GLY A 13 10.09 22.76 -22.71
CA GLY A 13 8.88 21.96 -22.84
C GLY A 13 9.14 20.47 -23.09
N HIS A 14 8.11 19.78 -23.60
CA HIS A 14 8.16 18.35 -23.90
C HIS A 14 8.77 18.07 -25.28
N VAL A 15 9.65 17.07 -25.37
CA VAL A 15 10.36 16.68 -26.60
C VAL A 15 10.37 15.15 -26.80
N GLY A 16 10.71 14.69 -28.01
CA GLY A 16 10.86 13.26 -28.33
C GLY A 16 9.74 12.65 -29.19
N GLY A 17 8.73 13.45 -29.57
CA GLY A 17 7.65 12.98 -30.45
C GLY A 17 6.84 11.82 -29.84
N ARG A 18 6.25 10.97 -30.68
CA ARG A 18 5.39 9.86 -30.21
C ARG A 18 6.17 8.71 -29.56
N ILE A 19 7.35 8.38 -30.10
CA ILE A 19 8.09 7.17 -29.73
C ILE A 19 9.06 7.45 -28.58
N LEU A 20 9.89 8.49 -28.69
CA LEU A 20 10.89 8.84 -27.68
C LEU A 20 10.34 9.80 -26.61
N GLY A 21 9.17 10.40 -26.85
CA GLY A 21 8.54 11.37 -25.96
C GLY A 21 8.34 10.90 -24.52
N PRO A 22 7.75 9.71 -24.30
CA PRO A 22 7.59 9.15 -22.95
C PRO A 22 8.91 9.04 -22.18
N PHE A 23 10.01 8.73 -22.87
CA PHE A 23 11.32 8.54 -22.26
C PHE A 23 12.06 9.86 -22.04
N LEU A 24 12.19 10.69 -23.08
CA LEU A 24 12.98 11.93 -23.02
C LEU A 24 12.26 13.05 -22.26
N GLY A 25 10.99 13.30 -22.61
CA GLY A 25 10.16 14.37 -22.03
C GLY A 25 9.24 13.89 -20.89
N GLY A 26 9.12 12.58 -20.69
CA GLY A 26 8.22 11.98 -19.70
C GLY A 26 6.80 11.76 -20.24
N LEU A 27 5.96 11.10 -19.45
CA LEU A 27 4.55 10.84 -19.80
C LEU A 27 3.70 12.13 -19.82
N VAL A 28 3.85 12.96 -18.78
CA VAL A 28 3.12 14.23 -18.66
C VAL A 28 3.53 15.18 -19.79
N GLY A 29 2.57 15.76 -20.51
CA GLY A 29 2.84 16.72 -21.59
C GLY A 29 3.04 16.09 -22.97
N LEU A 30 2.79 14.78 -23.13
CA LEU A 30 2.63 14.17 -24.45
C LEU A 30 1.50 14.84 -25.23
N LYS A 31 1.69 15.01 -26.55
CA LYS A 31 0.71 15.69 -27.42
C LYS A 31 -0.65 14.98 -27.53
N LYS A 32 -0.67 13.67 -27.30
CA LYS A 32 -1.87 12.84 -27.33
C LYS A 32 -1.79 11.80 -26.20
N PRO A 33 -2.92 11.43 -25.59
CA PRO A 33 -2.96 10.27 -24.71
C PRO A 33 -2.65 8.99 -25.50
N ASN A 34 -2.18 7.96 -24.80
CA ASN A 34 -1.95 6.64 -25.37
C ASN A 34 -2.44 5.58 -24.40
N ASN A 35 -3.54 4.91 -24.73
CA ASN A 35 -4.13 3.85 -23.91
C ASN A 35 -3.65 2.44 -24.32
N HIS A 36 -2.72 2.38 -25.29
CA HIS A 36 -2.15 1.13 -25.81
C HIS A 36 -3.19 0.18 -26.44
N GLY A 37 -4.25 0.75 -27.04
CA GLY A 37 -5.29 -0.02 -27.74
C GLY A 37 -6.37 -0.62 -26.83
N VAL A 38 -6.28 -0.41 -25.51
CA VAL A 38 -7.25 -0.87 -24.52
C VAL A 38 -7.84 0.34 -23.79
N PRO A 39 -9.17 0.48 -23.62
CA PRO A 39 -9.76 1.58 -22.86
C PRO A 39 -9.16 1.73 -21.45
N TYR A 40 -9.06 2.96 -20.97
CA TYR A 40 -8.51 3.21 -19.64
C TYR A 40 -9.49 2.73 -18.56
N SER A 41 -8.96 1.99 -17.60
CA SER A 41 -9.60 1.63 -16.34
C SER A 41 -8.50 1.33 -15.32
N LEU A 42 -8.83 1.42 -14.03
CA LEU A 42 -8.11 0.64 -13.02
C LEU A 42 -8.59 -0.81 -13.10
N THR A 43 -7.78 -1.76 -12.65
CA THR A 43 -8.07 -3.19 -12.75
C THR A 43 -8.27 -3.80 -11.37
N GLU A 44 -8.86 -4.99 -11.30
CA GLU A 44 -9.07 -5.68 -10.03
C GLU A 44 -7.72 -6.04 -9.37
N GLU A 45 -6.71 -6.43 -10.16
CA GLU A 45 -5.36 -6.70 -9.66
C GLU A 45 -4.72 -5.46 -9.06
N PHE A 46 -4.99 -4.27 -9.64
CA PHE A 46 -4.54 -3.00 -9.09
C PHE A 46 -5.13 -2.75 -7.70
N VAL A 47 -6.39 -3.13 -7.46
CA VAL A 47 -7.01 -3.07 -6.13
C VAL A 47 -6.32 -4.02 -5.16
N SER A 48 -6.09 -5.28 -5.55
CA SER A 48 -5.47 -6.29 -4.68
C SER A 48 -4.04 -5.94 -4.25
N VAL A 49 -3.21 -5.39 -5.14
CA VAL A 49 -1.84 -4.99 -4.78
C VAL A 49 -1.78 -3.71 -3.94
N TYR A 50 -2.89 -2.97 -3.84
CA TYR A 50 -3.03 -1.77 -3.01
C TYR A 50 -3.63 -2.02 -1.62
N ARG A 51 -3.88 -3.29 -1.26
CA ARG A 51 -4.31 -3.70 0.08
C ARG A 51 -3.16 -3.56 1.08
N MET A 52 -2.96 -2.35 1.57
CA MET A 52 -1.79 -1.93 2.37
C MET A 52 -2.17 -1.52 3.80
N HIS A 53 -3.19 -2.17 4.38
CA HIS A 53 -3.71 -1.83 5.70
C HIS A 53 -2.68 -1.95 6.84
N SER A 54 -1.68 -2.83 6.70
CA SER A 54 -0.54 -2.98 7.62
C SER A 54 0.37 -1.74 7.73
N LEU A 55 0.15 -0.70 6.90
CA LEU A 55 0.84 0.58 7.07
C LEU A 55 0.32 1.39 8.26
N LEU A 56 -0.90 1.13 8.73
CA LEU A 56 -1.48 1.89 9.83
C LEU A 56 -0.93 1.37 11.17
N PRO A 57 -0.47 2.24 12.09
CA PRO A 57 -0.02 1.84 13.41
C PRO A 57 -1.21 1.48 14.33
N ASP A 58 -0.92 0.96 15.52
CA ASP A 58 -1.95 0.81 16.56
C ASP A 58 -2.33 2.16 17.20
N ASP A 59 -1.37 3.08 17.27
CA ASP A 59 -1.52 4.39 17.90
C ASP A 59 -0.90 5.53 17.08
N LEU A 60 -1.45 6.73 17.21
CA LEU A 60 -0.81 7.98 16.83
C LEU A 60 -0.09 8.62 18.03
N GLN A 61 1.18 8.94 17.86
CA GLN A 61 2.02 9.67 18.80
C GLN A 61 1.80 11.17 18.68
N LEU A 62 0.86 11.73 19.44
CA LEU A 62 0.56 13.17 19.41
C LEU A 62 1.72 13.98 20.02
N ARG A 63 2.26 14.92 19.25
CA ARG A 63 3.40 15.77 19.63
C ARG A 63 2.99 17.20 19.99
N ASP A 64 3.71 17.80 20.92
CA ASP A 64 3.55 19.20 21.30
C ASP A 64 4.31 20.11 20.32
N ILE A 65 3.56 20.80 19.48
CA ILE A 65 4.10 21.73 18.48
C ILE A 65 4.44 23.12 19.06
N THR A 66 4.08 23.39 20.31
CA THR A 66 4.33 24.66 21.00
C THR A 66 5.60 24.64 21.85
N ALA A 67 6.00 23.45 22.30
CA ALA A 67 7.24 23.26 23.02
C ALA A 67 8.47 23.40 22.11
N LYS A 68 9.60 23.78 22.71
CA LYS A 68 10.88 23.84 22.00
C LYS A 68 11.25 22.43 21.51
N PRO A 69 11.52 22.24 20.20
CA PRO A 69 11.90 20.93 19.68
C PRO A 69 13.19 20.41 20.32
N GLY A 70 13.24 19.10 20.54
CA GLY A 70 14.42 18.39 21.01
C GLY A 70 15.43 18.09 19.89
N LEU A 71 16.25 17.07 20.11
CA LEU A 71 17.22 16.60 19.11
C LEU A 71 16.52 16.25 17.78
N ASN A 72 17.19 16.56 16.66
CA ASN A 72 16.67 16.37 15.30
C ASN A 72 15.36 17.09 15.00
N LYS A 73 15.08 18.21 15.71
CA LYS A 73 13.84 18.99 15.58
C LYS A 73 12.58 18.21 16.00
N SER A 74 12.73 17.16 16.80
CA SER A 74 11.61 16.34 17.24
C SER A 74 10.80 17.06 18.32
N PRO A 75 9.51 17.38 18.11
CA PRO A 75 8.68 17.92 19.17
C PRO A 75 8.38 16.83 20.22
N PRO A 76 8.29 17.18 21.51
CA PRO A 76 8.10 16.21 22.58
C PRO A 76 6.73 15.53 22.47
N LEU A 77 6.65 14.28 22.93
CA LEU A 77 5.41 13.51 22.96
C LEU A 77 4.48 14.07 24.05
N ILE A 78 3.21 14.28 23.71
CA ILE A 78 2.15 14.59 24.68
C ILE A 78 1.54 13.28 25.19
N ARG A 79 1.03 12.48 24.26
CA ARG A 79 0.34 11.22 24.54
C ARG A 79 0.23 10.34 23.30
N SER A 80 -0.04 9.06 23.52
CA SER A 80 -0.49 8.11 22.50
C SER A 80 -2.01 8.19 22.35
N ILE A 81 -2.52 8.09 21.13
CA ILE A 81 -3.95 8.03 20.84
C ILE A 81 -4.21 6.75 20.02
N PRO A 82 -5.00 5.80 20.53
CA PRO A 82 -5.34 4.59 19.76
C PRO A 82 -6.00 4.96 18.43
N MET A 83 -5.60 4.30 17.34
CA MET A 83 -6.08 4.61 15.99
C MET A 83 -7.59 4.42 15.83
N GLU A 84 -8.18 3.48 16.57
CA GLU A 84 -9.65 3.29 16.67
C GLU A 84 -10.41 4.58 17.05
N ASN A 85 -9.78 5.50 17.80
CA ASN A 85 -10.37 6.78 18.18
C ASN A 85 -10.16 7.89 17.13
N LEU A 86 -9.48 7.57 16.02
CA LEU A 86 -9.09 8.49 14.95
C LEU A 86 -9.69 8.13 13.59
N ILE A 87 -10.57 7.13 13.54
CA ILE A 87 -11.23 6.66 12.30
C ILE A 87 -12.74 6.95 12.33
N GLY A 88 -13.34 7.01 11.14
CA GLY A 88 -14.78 7.20 10.98
C GLY A 88 -15.29 8.50 11.60
N GLN A 89 -16.58 8.51 11.97
CA GLN A 89 -17.26 9.71 12.47
C GLN A 89 -16.72 10.19 13.83
N GLU A 90 -16.30 9.28 14.70
CA GLU A 90 -15.66 9.64 15.97
C GLU A 90 -14.26 10.22 15.75
N GLY A 91 -13.51 9.69 14.78
CA GLY A 91 -12.23 10.23 14.34
C GLY A 91 -12.32 11.69 13.91
N GLU A 92 -13.33 12.06 13.12
CA GLU A 92 -13.56 13.45 12.71
C GLU A 92 -13.73 14.39 13.93
N LYS A 93 -14.48 13.96 14.95
CA LYS A 93 -14.66 14.72 16.20
C LYS A 93 -13.35 14.82 16.99
N ALA A 94 -12.56 13.75 17.04
CA ALA A 94 -11.28 13.72 17.73
C ALA A 94 -10.24 14.63 17.03
N ILE A 95 -10.12 14.53 15.71
CA ILE A 95 -9.21 15.31 14.88
C ILE A 95 -9.52 16.80 14.96
N SER A 96 -10.81 17.19 14.98
CA SER A 96 -11.24 18.58 15.17
C SER A 96 -10.68 19.19 16.47
N LYS A 97 -10.62 18.40 17.56
CA LYS A 97 -10.05 18.82 18.84
C LYS A 97 -8.51 18.87 18.84
N ILE A 98 -7.86 17.98 18.09
CA ILE A 98 -6.39 17.95 17.95
C ILE A 98 -5.89 19.16 17.14
N GLY A 99 -6.64 19.51 16.09
CA GLY A 99 -6.28 20.56 15.15
C GLY A 99 -5.27 20.11 14.08
N PHE A 100 -5.44 20.62 12.86
CA PHE A 100 -4.70 20.20 11.67
C PHE A 100 -3.17 20.22 11.83
N LYS A 101 -2.61 21.30 12.38
CA LYS A 101 -1.14 21.46 12.51
C LYS A 101 -0.54 20.40 13.42
N SER A 102 -1.15 20.15 14.58
CA SER A 102 -0.68 19.17 15.55
C SER A 102 -0.75 17.76 14.98
N LEU A 103 -1.85 17.43 14.30
CA LEU A 103 -2.02 16.15 13.62
C LEU A 103 -0.94 15.93 12.55
N PHE A 104 -0.79 16.88 11.63
CA PHE A 104 0.14 16.76 10.50
C PHE A 104 1.61 16.66 10.95
N VAL A 105 2.01 17.47 11.94
CA VAL A 105 3.36 17.40 12.50
C VAL A 105 3.59 16.06 13.21
N SER A 106 2.58 15.55 13.94
CA SER A 106 2.68 14.26 14.62
C SER A 106 2.85 13.11 13.63
N MET A 107 2.00 13.05 12.59
CA MET A 107 2.11 12.07 11.50
C MET A 107 3.46 12.15 10.79
N GLY A 108 3.98 13.35 10.52
CA GLY A 108 5.28 13.53 9.88
C GLY A 108 6.49 13.08 10.71
N HIS A 109 6.31 12.86 12.02
CA HIS A 109 7.36 12.40 12.94
C HIS A 109 7.12 10.98 13.46
N GLN A 110 6.23 10.22 12.82
CA GLN A 110 5.97 8.83 13.15
C GLN A 110 6.11 7.98 11.88
N ALA A 111 6.85 6.88 11.98
CA ALA A 111 6.93 5.90 10.90
C ALA A 111 5.59 5.16 10.80
N CYS A 112 5.19 4.84 9.57
CA CYS A 112 4.10 3.90 9.33
C CYS A 112 4.55 2.46 9.62
N GLY A 113 3.59 1.53 9.66
CA GLY A 113 3.88 0.09 9.69
C GLY A 113 4.57 -0.40 8.42
N ALA A 114 5.16 -1.59 8.49
CA ALA A 114 5.75 -2.26 7.34
C ALA A 114 4.73 -3.24 6.71
N LEU A 115 4.83 -3.46 5.39
CA LEU A 115 4.01 -4.45 4.68
C LEU A 115 4.59 -5.85 4.83
N GLU A 116 4.55 -6.39 6.03
CA GLU A 116 5.08 -7.70 6.40
C GLU A 116 3.98 -8.59 6.99
N LEU A 117 4.25 -9.90 7.10
CA LEU A 117 3.41 -10.79 7.91
C LEU A 117 3.37 -10.32 9.37
N TRP A 118 2.30 -10.68 10.08
CA TRP A 118 2.05 -10.34 11.49
C TRP A 118 2.10 -8.83 11.81
N ASN A 119 1.79 -7.97 10.84
CA ASN A 119 1.73 -6.51 11.05
C ASN A 119 0.37 -5.90 10.67
N TYR A 120 -0.69 -6.70 10.58
CA TYR A 120 -2.04 -6.18 10.35
C TYR A 120 -2.65 -5.66 11.67
N PRO A 121 -3.16 -4.42 11.74
CA PRO A 121 -3.62 -3.84 13.00
C PRO A 121 -4.85 -4.56 13.57
N LEU A 122 -4.76 -4.98 14.83
CA LEU A 122 -5.82 -5.79 15.45
C LEU A 122 -7.15 -5.06 15.59
N TRP A 123 -7.13 -3.72 15.67
CA TRP A 123 -8.33 -2.90 15.71
C TRP A 123 -9.17 -2.98 14.42
N MET A 124 -8.61 -3.47 13.31
CA MET A 124 -9.36 -3.69 12.05
C MET A 124 -10.10 -5.03 12.00
N LYS A 125 -9.94 -5.88 13.02
CA LYS A 125 -10.65 -7.16 13.13
C LYS A 125 -12.14 -6.98 13.47
N ASP A 126 -12.51 -5.84 14.03
CA ASP A 126 -13.87 -5.50 14.42
C ASP A 126 -14.20 -4.07 13.97
N LEU A 127 -14.13 -3.83 12.67
CA LEU A 127 -14.24 -2.50 12.08
C LEU A 127 -15.70 -2.14 11.76
N ILE A 128 -16.12 -0.94 12.17
CA ILE A 128 -17.36 -0.32 11.71
C ILE A 128 -17.16 0.12 10.25
N ALA A 129 -17.72 -0.64 9.31
CA ALA A 129 -17.70 -0.26 7.90
C ALA A 129 -18.71 0.86 7.61
N GLN A 130 -18.46 1.63 6.55
CA GLN A 130 -19.37 2.68 6.10
C GLN A 130 -20.00 2.35 4.75
N ASP A 131 -21.19 2.88 4.51
CA ASP A 131 -21.78 2.90 3.18
C ASP A 131 -21.14 3.99 2.28
N PRO A 132 -21.47 4.04 0.97
CA PRO A 132 -20.90 5.05 0.08
C PRO A 132 -21.21 6.51 0.47
N GLU A 133 -22.23 6.74 1.30
CA GLU A 133 -22.58 8.05 1.84
C GLU A 133 -21.83 8.40 3.14
N GLY A 134 -20.97 7.51 3.64
CA GLY A 134 -20.18 7.69 4.86
C GLY A 134 -20.95 7.39 6.15
N ARG A 135 -22.09 6.70 6.06
CA ARG A 135 -22.89 6.30 7.24
C ARG A 135 -22.42 4.95 7.75
N ASP A 136 -22.35 4.84 9.07
CA ASP A 136 -21.91 3.61 9.74
C ASP A 136 -22.92 2.48 9.50
N ARG A 137 -22.40 1.31 9.16
CA ARG A 137 -23.19 0.08 9.03
C ARG A 137 -23.27 -0.62 10.38
N PRO A 138 -24.41 -1.27 10.69
CA PRO A 138 -24.56 -2.00 11.95
C PRO A 138 -23.70 -3.28 11.99
N ASP A 139 -23.41 -3.87 10.83
CA ASP A 139 -22.61 -5.09 10.72
C ASP A 139 -21.13 -4.76 10.61
N HIS A 140 -20.39 -5.06 11.68
CA HIS A 140 -18.94 -4.91 11.71
C HIS A 140 -18.26 -5.94 10.82
N VAL A 141 -17.01 -5.65 10.43
CA VAL A 141 -16.21 -6.52 9.57
C VAL A 141 -14.85 -6.82 10.18
N ASP A 142 -14.44 -8.09 10.09
CA ASP A 142 -13.03 -8.46 10.16
C ASP A 142 -12.40 -8.15 8.80
N LEU A 143 -11.73 -7.00 8.70
CA LEU A 143 -11.17 -6.54 7.43
C LEU A 143 -10.07 -7.50 6.95
N MET A 144 -9.28 -8.09 7.86
CA MET A 144 -8.22 -9.04 7.52
C MET A 144 -8.79 -10.25 6.76
N ALA A 145 -9.83 -10.85 7.32
CA ALA A 145 -10.49 -12.00 6.73
C ALA A 145 -11.25 -11.62 5.44
N LEU A 146 -11.90 -10.45 5.45
CA LEU A 146 -12.66 -9.95 4.32
C LEU A 146 -11.77 -9.71 3.10
N GLU A 147 -10.55 -9.18 3.27
CA GLU A 147 -9.66 -8.92 2.14
C GLU A 147 -9.23 -10.18 1.40
N VAL A 148 -8.86 -11.24 2.14
CA VAL A 148 -8.56 -12.55 1.55
C VAL A 148 -9.79 -13.11 0.83
N TYR A 149 -10.98 -12.95 1.43
CA TYR A 149 -12.23 -13.36 0.78
C TYR A 149 -12.49 -12.59 -0.52
N ARG A 150 -12.30 -11.27 -0.54
CA ARG A 150 -12.60 -10.42 -1.71
C ARG A 150 -11.72 -10.73 -2.90
N ASP A 151 -10.44 -11.02 -2.70
CA ASP A 151 -9.57 -11.39 -3.82
C ASP A 151 -10.02 -12.73 -4.43
N ARG A 152 -10.42 -13.70 -3.60
CA ARG A 152 -10.98 -14.98 -4.09
C ARG A 152 -12.33 -14.81 -4.78
N GLU A 153 -13.23 -14.00 -4.21
CA GLU A 153 -14.57 -13.72 -4.75
C GLU A 153 -14.51 -13.07 -6.13
N ARG A 154 -13.51 -12.23 -6.37
CA ARG A 154 -13.32 -11.49 -7.63
C ARG A 154 -12.46 -12.23 -8.64
N ASP A 155 -12.27 -13.53 -8.44
CA ASP A 155 -11.48 -14.41 -9.29
C ASP A 155 -10.05 -13.90 -9.54
N ILE A 156 -9.46 -13.23 -8.55
CA ILE A 156 -8.06 -12.82 -8.63
C ILE A 156 -7.17 -14.06 -8.47
N ALA A 157 -6.21 -14.19 -9.38
CA ALA A 157 -5.23 -15.26 -9.31
C ALA A 157 -4.52 -15.25 -7.95
N ARG A 158 -4.38 -16.44 -7.36
CA ARG A 158 -3.56 -16.65 -6.16
C ARG A 158 -2.10 -16.37 -6.46
N TYR A 159 -1.28 -16.21 -5.41
CA TYR A 159 0.05 -15.61 -5.51
C TYR A 159 0.92 -16.20 -6.64
N ASN A 160 1.01 -17.52 -6.74
CA ASN A 160 1.92 -18.14 -7.71
C ASN A 160 1.44 -17.98 -9.16
N GLU A 161 0.14 -18.14 -9.41
CA GLU A 161 -0.45 -17.91 -10.72
C GLU A 161 -0.43 -16.43 -11.11
N PHE A 162 -0.62 -15.54 -10.14
CA PHE A 162 -0.49 -14.10 -10.33
C PHE A 162 0.93 -13.73 -10.81
N ARG A 163 1.98 -14.34 -10.22
CA ARG A 163 3.36 -14.18 -10.70
C ARG A 163 3.53 -14.68 -12.14
N ARG A 164 2.97 -15.84 -12.49
CA ARG A 164 3.03 -16.36 -13.87
C ARG A 164 2.37 -15.41 -14.87
N ALA A 165 1.20 -14.87 -14.53
CA ALA A 165 0.48 -13.90 -15.36
C ALA A 165 1.28 -12.62 -15.61
N LEU A 166 2.14 -12.23 -14.65
CA LEU A 166 3.07 -11.11 -14.76
C LEU A 166 4.43 -11.49 -15.38
N LEU A 167 4.60 -12.72 -15.86
CA LEU A 167 5.85 -13.27 -16.40
C LEU A 167 7.00 -13.29 -15.36
N LEU A 168 6.67 -13.34 -14.07
CA LEU A 168 7.62 -13.53 -12.99
C LEU A 168 7.84 -15.02 -12.73
N ILE A 169 9.03 -15.38 -12.26
CA ILE A 169 9.36 -16.77 -11.91
C ILE A 169 8.50 -17.17 -10.70
N PRO A 170 7.68 -18.24 -10.80
CA PRO A 170 6.89 -18.74 -9.67
C PRO A 170 7.78 -19.36 -8.59
N ILE A 171 7.30 -19.39 -7.35
CA ILE A 171 7.95 -20.12 -6.26
C ILE A 171 7.68 -21.63 -6.40
N SER A 172 8.64 -22.45 -5.95
CA SER A 172 8.52 -23.91 -5.92
C SER A 172 8.43 -24.48 -4.50
N LYS A 173 8.85 -23.69 -3.50
CA LYS A 173 8.84 -24.00 -2.07
C LYS A 173 8.76 -22.70 -1.25
N TRP A 174 8.45 -22.81 0.03
CA TRP A 174 8.26 -21.64 0.91
C TRP A 174 9.52 -20.80 1.07
N GLU A 175 10.69 -21.42 1.02
CA GLU A 175 11.99 -20.73 1.14
C GLU A 175 12.33 -19.88 -0.09
N ASP A 176 11.63 -20.06 -1.21
CA ASP A 176 11.77 -19.17 -2.37
C ASP A 176 11.04 -17.82 -2.14
N LEU A 177 10.07 -17.77 -1.20
CA LEU A 177 9.27 -16.60 -0.88
C LEU A 177 9.92 -15.71 0.19
N THR A 178 10.45 -16.33 1.25
CA THR A 178 11.01 -15.64 2.41
C THR A 178 12.12 -16.45 3.10
N ASP A 179 13.06 -15.73 3.73
CA ASP A 179 14.12 -16.32 4.56
C ASP A 179 13.68 -16.55 6.02
N ASP A 180 12.48 -16.06 6.40
CA ASP A 180 11.94 -16.19 7.76
C ASP A 180 11.41 -17.61 8.01
N LYS A 181 12.08 -18.36 8.89
CA LYS A 181 11.75 -19.74 9.22
C LYS A 181 10.43 -19.90 9.98
N ASP A 182 10.06 -18.91 10.79
CA ASP A 182 8.78 -18.94 11.49
C ASP A 182 7.63 -18.68 10.51
N ALA A 183 7.88 -17.84 9.50
CA ALA A 183 6.92 -17.58 8.43
C ALA A 183 6.72 -18.82 7.57
N THR A 184 7.81 -19.45 7.10
CA THR A 184 7.69 -20.68 6.28
C THR A 184 7.00 -21.80 7.05
N LYS A 185 7.29 -21.97 8.35
CA LYS A 185 6.60 -22.93 9.21
C LYS A 185 5.09 -22.64 9.28
N THR A 186 4.71 -21.39 9.56
CA THR A 186 3.30 -20.99 9.68
C THR A 186 2.56 -21.15 8.34
N LEU A 187 3.19 -20.76 7.23
CA LEU A 187 2.64 -20.95 5.89
C LEU A 187 2.40 -22.44 5.60
N LYS A 188 3.36 -23.31 5.98
CA LYS A 188 3.21 -24.76 5.82
C LYS A 188 2.10 -25.35 6.70
N GLU A 189 1.89 -24.82 7.90
CA GLU A 189 0.77 -25.23 8.76
C GLU A 189 -0.60 -24.85 8.15
N VAL A 190 -0.71 -23.69 7.50
CA VAL A 190 -1.96 -23.18 6.93
C VAL A 190 -2.26 -23.76 5.54
N TYR A 191 -1.25 -23.81 4.65
CA TYR A 191 -1.41 -24.17 3.24
C TYR A 191 -0.89 -25.57 2.89
N GLY A 192 -0.20 -26.24 3.82
CA GLY A 192 0.50 -27.51 3.54
C GLY A 192 1.76 -27.29 2.72
N ASP A 193 2.08 -28.22 1.82
CA ASP A 193 3.19 -28.09 0.87
C ASP A 193 2.75 -27.53 -0.50
N ASP A 194 1.49 -27.13 -0.64
CA ASP A 194 0.89 -26.68 -1.88
C ASP A 194 0.98 -25.14 -2.04
N VAL A 195 2.06 -24.69 -2.68
CA VAL A 195 2.32 -23.25 -2.92
C VAL A 195 1.27 -22.58 -3.82
N GLU A 196 0.51 -23.34 -4.61
CA GLU A 196 -0.56 -22.80 -5.47
C GLU A 196 -1.77 -22.31 -4.65
N LYS A 197 -1.90 -22.76 -3.40
CA LYS A 197 -2.97 -22.32 -2.50
C LYS A 197 -2.67 -21.00 -1.79
N LEU A 198 -1.45 -20.50 -1.86
CA LEU A 198 -1.05 -19.26 -1.18
C LEU A 198 -1.88 -18.07 -1.70
N ASP A 199 -2.66 -17.45 -0.82
CA ASP A 199 -3.44 -16.26 -1.16
C ASP A 199 -2.53 -15.09 -1.57
N LEU A 200 -3.00 -14.28 -2.52
CA LEU A 200 -2.23 -13.16 -3.06
C LEU A 200 -1.76 -12.21 -1.96
N LEU A 201 -2.67 -11.71 -1.13
CA LEU A 201 -2.34 -10.80 -0.03
C LEU A 201 -1.24 -11.36 0.89
N VAL A 202 -1.33 -12.64 1.26
CA VAL A 202 -0.34 -13.28 2.14
C VAL A 202 1.02 -13.37 1.46
N GLY A 203 1.05 -13.75 0.18
CA GLY A 203 2.29 -13.77 -0.60
C GLY A 203 2.92 -12.37 -0.73
N LEU A 204 2.13 -11.33 -1.01
CA LEU A 204 2.65 -9.95 -1.10
C LEU A 204 3.26 -9.45 0.20
N MET A 205 2.70 -9.82 1.35
CA MET A 205 3.24 -9.45 2.66
C MET A 205 4.46 -10.28 3.05
N ALA A 206 4.52 -11.56 2.65
CA ALA A 206 5.62 -12.48 2.98
C ALA A 206 6.84 -12.33 2.06
N GLU A 207 6.66 -11.84 0.84
CA GLU A 207 7.72 -11.77 -0.17
C GLU A 207 8.89 -10.92 0.31
N LYS A 208 10.10 -11.52 0.27
CA LYS A 208 11.36 -10.85 0.58
C LYS A 208 11.53 -9.59 -0.29
N LYS A 209 11.60 -8.43 0.36
CA LYS A 209 11.66 -7.14 -0.34
C LYS A 209 13.04 -6.84 -0.90
N ILE A 210 13.04 -6.17 -2.05
CA ILE A 210 14.24 -5.55 -2.62
C ILE A 210 14.72 -4.46 -1.65
N LYS A 211 16.04 -4.34 -1.47
CA LYS A 211 16.61 -3.31 -0.57
C LYS A 211 16.11 -1.91 -0.94
N GLY A 212 15.46 -1.25 0.01
CA GLY A 212 14.89 0.09 -0.14
C GLY A 212 13.43 0.12 -0.63
N PHE A 213 12.83 -1.03 -0.97
CA PHE A 213 11.42 -1.12 -1.32
C PHE A 213 10.58 -1.38 -0.07
N ALA A 214 9.42 -0.72 0.02
CA ALA A 214 8.41 -0.98 1.04
C ALA A 214 7.35 -1.99 0.59
N ILE A 215 7.30 -2.29 -0.72
CA ILE A 215 6.34 -3.21 -1.36
C ILE A 215 7.09 -4.41 -1.95
N SER A 216 6.38 -5.50 -2.24
CA SER A 216 6.92 -6.65 -2.96
C SER A 216 7.24 -6.33 -4.42
N GLU A 217 8.12 -7.13 -5.04
CA GLU A 217 8.40 -7.07 -6.48
C GLU A 217 7.12 -7.40 -7.27
N THR A 218 6.35 -8.40 -6.80
CA THR A 218 5.09 -8.79 -7.43
C THR A 218 4.10 -7.62 -7.51
N ALA A 219 3.91 -6.86 -6.43
CA ALA A 219 3.10 -5.65 -6.46
C ALA A 219 3.72 -4.60 -7.40
N PHE A 220 5.02 -4.34 -7.27
CA PHE A 220 5.74 -3.33 -8.03
C PHE A 220 5.54 -3.44 -9.55
N VAL A 221 5.49 -4.65 -10.11
CA VAL A 221 5.27 -4.84 -11.56
C VAL A 221 3.89 -4.33 -12.00
N VAL A 222 2.86 -4.52 -11.18
CA VAL A 222 1.52 -3.96 -11.44
C VAL A 222 1.55 -2.44 -11.36
N PHE A 223 2.23 -1.88 -10.34
CA PHE A 223 2.42 -0.44 -10.20
C PHE A 223 3.14 0.17 -11.41
N LEU A 224 4.19 -0.49 -11.91
CA LEU A 224 4.96 -0.03 -13.06
C LEU A 224 4.05 0.20 -14.27
N LEU A 225 3.15 -0.74 -14.55
CA LEU A 225 2.18 -0.63 -15.63
C LEU A 225 1.10 0.42 -15.34
N MET A 226 0.43 0.30 -14.19
CA MET A 226 -0.78 1.06 -13.89
C MET A 226 -0.52 2.51 -13.50
N ALA A 227 0.62 2.83 -12.88
CA ALA A 227 1.00 4.22 -12.60
C ALA A 227 1.44 4.97 -13.87
N THR A 228 1.89 4.23 -14.90
CA THR A 228 2.31 4.78 -16.20
C THR A 228 1.13 4.99 -17.15
N ARG A 229 0.07 4.18 -17.00
CA ARG A 229 -1.10 4.10 -17.86
C ARG A 229 -2.02 5.32 -17.75
#